data_AF-A0A8H2J8Z8-F1
#
_entry.id   AF-A0A8H2J8Z8-F1
#
_cell.length_a   1.000
_cell.length_b   1.000
_cell.length_c   1.000
_cell.angle_alpha   90.00
_cell.angle_beta   90.00
_cell.angle_gamma   90.00
#
_symmetry.space_group_name_H-M   'P 1'
#
loop_
_entity.id
_entity.type
_entity.pdbx_description
1 polymer ?
#
loop_
_entity_poly.entity_id
_entity_poly.type
_entity_poly.pdbx_seq_one_letter_code
_entity_poly.pdbx_strand_id
1 'polypeptide(L)'
;MPDPADTPEDKAHAAATEIGDLAGHLWLLAHVEGIRDGLEVAAVMADACLQVFVADEALPAEVRRVVIDLLSGLRDRIRLQAHQVPEPAR
;
A
#
# COMPACT_ATOMS: atom_id res chain seq x y z
N MET A 1 12.89 -32.97 38.48
CA MET A 1 12.88 -33.52 37.11
C MET A 1 13.09 -32.34 36.18
N PRO A 2 14.05 -32.39 35.23
CA PRO A 2 14.10 -31.37 34.19
C PRO A 2 12.77 -31.35 33.44
N ASP A 3 12.27 -30.15 33.12
CA ASP A 3 11.04 -29.94 32.37
C ASP A 3 11.23 -30.56 30.97
N PRO A 4 10.29 -31.38 30.45
CA PRO A 4 10.39 -31.94 29.10
C PRO A 4 10.54 -30.91 27.98
N ALA A 5 10.38 -29.61 28.25
CA ALA A 5 10.59 -28.51 27.31
C ALA A 5 12.05 -28.04 27.14
N ASP A 6 13.04 -28.70 27.76
CA ASP A 6 14.39 -28.15 27.90
C ASP A 6 15.47 -28.82 27.01
N THR A 7 15.06 -29.68 26.06
CA THR A 7 16.01 -30.27 25.11
C THR A 7 16.54 -29.22 24.13
N PRO A 8 17.79 -29.35 23.64
CA PRO A 8 18.30 -28.48 22.58
C PRO A 8 17.41 -28.46 21.33
N GLU A 9 16.79 -29.59 21.00
CA GLU A 9 15.87 -29.75 19.88
C GLU A 9 14.58 -28.94 20.07
N ASP A 10 13.98 -28.97 21.26
CA ASP A 10 12.78 -28.18 21.57
C ASP A 10 13.07 -26.68 21.51
N LYS A 11 14.24 -26.26 22.02
CA LYS A 11 14.69 -24.85 21.92
C LYS A 11 14.92 -24.43 20.48
N ALA A 12 15.53 -25.29 19.67
CA ALA A 12 15.75 -25.02 18.25
C ALA A 12 14.41 -24.92 17.49
N HIS A 13 13.44 -25.77 17.82
CA HIS A 13 12.11 -25.72 17.21
C HIS A 13 11.33 -24.46 17.62
N ALA A 14 11.36 -24.09 18.90
CA ALA A 14 10.77 -22.84 19.38
C ALA A 14 11.38 -21.62 18.68
N ALA A 15 12.72 -21.55 18.62
CA ALA A 15 13.41 -20.48 17.91
C ALA A 15 13.07 -20.43 16.42
N ALA A 16 12.96 -21.59 15.75
CA ALA A 16 12.56 -21.64 14.34
C ALA A 16 11.13 -21.13 14.12
N THR A 17 10.21 -21.43 15.05
CA THR A 17 8.83 -20.94 15.03
C THR A 17 8.80 -19.42 15.20
N GLU A 18 9.51 -18.88 16.20
CA GLU A 18 9.61 -17.44 16.43
C GLU A 18 10.19 -16.68 15.21
N ILE A 19 11.22 -17.25 14.57
CA ILE A 19 11.79 -16.70 13.33
C ILE A 19 10.75 -16.72 12.20
N GLY A 20 10.00 -17.81 12.06
CA GLY A 20 8.95 -17.95 11.06
C GLY A 20 7.86 -16.89 11.23
N ASP A 21 7.38 -16.70 12.46
CA ASP A 21 6.37 -15.71 12.80
C ASP A 21 6.87 -14.29 12.52
N LEU A 22 8.11 -13.98 12.92
CA LEU A 22 8.73 -12.68 12.65
C LEU A 22 8.87 -12.43 11.14
N ALA A 23 9.33 -13.43 10.38
CA ALA A 23 9.47 -13.30 8.93
C ALA A 23 8.10 -13.09 8.25
N GLY A 24 7.06 -13.79 8.71
CA GLY A 24 5.69 -13.60 8.25
C GLY A 24 5.17 -12.19 8.53
N HIS A 25 5.39 -11.68 9.73
CA HIS A 25 5.01 -10.31 10.10
C HIS A 25 5.72 -9.25 9.26
N LEU A 26 7.04 -9.39 9.06
CA LEU A 26 7.82 -8.49 8.21
C LEU A 26 7.35 -8.52 6.75
N TRP A 27 7.00 -9.70 6.23
CA TRP A 27 6.46 -9.82 4.89
C TRP A 27 5.11 -9.09 4.74
N LEU A 28 4.21 -9.23 5.73
CA LEU A 28 2.93 -8.54 5.72
C LEU A 28 3.09 -7.01 5.78
N LEU A 29 4.04 -6.52 6.59
CA LEU A 29 4.36 -5.08 6.65
C LEU A 29 4.85 -4.57 5.28
N ALA A 30 5.84 -5.25 4.70
CA ALA A 30 6.37 -4.88 3.39
C ALA A 30 5.29 -4.94 2.29
N HIS A 31 4.38 -5.90 2.36
CA HIS A 31 3.27 -6.01 1.42
C HIS A 31 2.31 -4.82 1.52
N VAL A 32 1.93 -4.42 2.74
CA VAL A 32 1.07 -3.25 2.98
C VAL A 32 1.75 -1.96 2.49
N GLU A 33 3.03 -1.77 2.79
CA GLU A 33 3.81 -0.64 2.28
C GLU A 33 3.84 -0.62 0.75
N GLY A 34 4.09 -1.75 0.11
CA GLY A 34 4.07 -1.87 -1.35
C GLY A 34 2.71 -1.51 -1.97
N ILE A 35 1.60 -1.84 -1.32
CA ILE A 35 0.26 -1.41 -1.76
C ILE A 35 0.12 0.12 -1.66
N ARG A 36 0.55 0.73 -0.54
CA ARG A 36 0.49 2.18 -0.34
C ARG A 36 1.30 2.92 -1.40
N ASP A 37 2.52 2.46 -1.66
CA ASP A 37 3.41 3.01 -2.68
C ASP A 37 2.80 2.87 -4.08
N GLY A 38 2.25 1.70 -4.41
CA GLY A 38 1.56 1.48 -5.69
C GLY A 38 0.36 2.40 -5.91
N LEU A 39 -0.41 2.68 -4.86
CA LEU A 39 -1.52 3.64 -4.91
C LEU A 39 -1.02 5.08 -5.08
N GLU A 40 0.07 5.49 -4.44
CA GLU A 40 0.63 6.83 -4.68
C GLU A 40 1.13 6.98 -6.13
N VAL A 41 1.77 5.96 -6.71
CA VAL A 41 2.15 5.97 -8.12
C VAL A 41 0.91 6.12 -9.02
N ALA A 42 -0.18 5.40 -8.72
CA ALA A 42 -1.43 5.54 -9.48
C ALA A 42 -2.02 6.95 -9.37
N ALA A 43 -1.94 7.61 -8.21
CA ALA A 43 -2.35 9.00 -8.04
C ALA A 43 -1.49 9.96 -8.86
N VAL A 44 -0.18 9.76 -8.89
CA VAL A 44 0.75 10.53 -9.75
C VAL A 44 0.41 10.36 -11.23
N MET A 45 0.07 9.15 -11.68
CA MET A 45 -0.38 8.91 -13.06
C MET A 45 -1.68 9.65 -13.39
N ALA A 46 -2.65 9.65 -12.47
CA ALA A 46 -3.89 10.40 -12.65
C ALA A 46 -3.63 11.93 -12.75
N ASP A 47 -2.71 12.45 -11.95
CA ASP A 47 -2.28 13.85 -12.02
C ASP A 47 -1.58 14.16 -13.36
N ALA A 48 -0.69 13.29 -13.83
CA ALA A 48 -0.04 13.43 -15.13
C ALA A 48 -1.06 13.45 -16.29
N CYS A 49 -2.07 12.57 -16.25
CA CYS A 49 -3.17 12.61 -17.20
C CYS A 49 -3.96 13.92 -17.13
N LEU A 50 -4.23 14.43 -15.92
CA LEU A 50 -4.90 15.71 -15.74
C LEU A 50 -4.14 16.87 -16.39
N GLN A 51 -2.81 16.92 -16.26
CA GLN A 51 -2.00 17.98 -16.87
C GLN A 51 -2.13 18.02 -18.40
N VAL A 52 -2.35 16.87 -19.06
CA VAL A 52 -2.62 16.82 -20.51
C VAL A 52 -3.91 17.56 -20.85
N PHE A 53 -4.97 17.35 -20.07
CA PHE A 53 -6.26 18.00 -20.30
C PHE A 53 -6.28 19.47 -19.92
N VAL A 54 -5.52 19.87 -18.89
CA VAL A 54 -5.36 21.29 -18.52
C VAL A 54 -4.76 22.09 -19.68
N ALA A 55 -3.78 21.52 -20.38
CA ALA A 55 -3.10 22.16 -21.49
C ALA A 55 -3.86 22.06 -22.84
N ASP A 56 -4.93 21.26 -22.92
CA ASP A 56 -5.66 21.05 -24.16
C ASP A 56 -6.69 22.15 -24.42
N GLU A 57 -6.29 23.15 -25.21
CA GLU A 57 -7.14 24.25 -25.65
C GLU A 57 -8.15 23.84 -26.74
N ALA A 58 -7.99 22.67 -27.37
CA ALA A 58 -8.91 22.18 -28.40
C ALA A 58 -10.23 21.67 -27.79
N LEU A 59 -10.24 21.32 -26.49
CA LEU A 59 -11.44 20.91 -25.79
C LEU A 59 -12.34 22.10 -25.42
N PRO A 60 -13.68 21.96 -25.56
CA PRO A 60 -14.62 22.91 -25.00
C PRO A 60 -14.38 23.11 -23.51
N ALA A 61 -14.45 24.36 -23.04
CA ALA A 61 -14.10 24.72 -21.67
C ALA A 61 -14.90 23.93 -20.60
N GLU A 62 -16.18 23.67 -20.86
CA GLU A 62 -17.04 22.88 -19.96
C GLU A 62 -16.59 21.41 -19.87
N VAL A 63 -16.23 20.81 -21.01
CA VAL A 63 -15.71 19.43 -21.07
C VAL A 63 -14.39 19.36 -20.34
N ARG A 64 -13.46 20.29 -20.61
CA ARG A 64 -12.16 20.36 -19.93
C ARG A 64 -12.33 20.48 -18.41
N ARG A 65 -13.24 21.34 -17.95
CA ARG A 65 -13.54 21.48 -16.51
C ARG A 65 -14.03 20.17 -15.89
N VAL A 66 -15.02 19.52 -16.49
CA VAL A 66 -15.57 18.25 -15.95
C VAL A 66 -14.49 17.17 -15.87
N VAL A 67 -13.64 17.05 -16.89
CA VAL A 67 -12.53 16.08 -16.91
C VAL A 67 -11.52 16.38 -15.80
N ILE A 68 -11.14 17.65 -15.61
CA ILE A 68 -10.23 18.08 -14.54
C ILE A 68 -10.83 17.74 -13.16
N ASP A 69 -12.11 18.03 -12.93
CA ASP A 69 -12.79 17.77 -11.66
C ASP A 69 -12.84 16.26 -11.36
N LEU A 70 -13.16 15.44 -12.38
CA LEU A 70 -13.20 13.98 -12.25
C LEU A 70 -11.83 13.38 -11.96
N LEU A 71 -10.79 13.79 -12.69
CA LEU A 71 -9.43 13.25 -12.51
C LEU A 71 -8.82 13.72 -11.18
N SER A 72 -9.09 14.96 -10.76
CA SER A 72 -8.68 15.46 -9.44
C SER A 72 -9.33 14.65 -8.33
N GLY A 73 -10.65 14.42 -8.43
CA GLY A 73 -11.39 13.62 -7.44
C GLY A 73 -10.94 12.16 -7.41
N LEU A 74 -10.60 11.57 -8.56
CA LEU A 74 -10.03 10.23 -8.64
C LEU A 74 -8.66 10.16 -7.95
N ARG A 75 -7.73 11.07 -8.28
CA ARG A 75 -6.41 11.17 -7.66
C ARG A 75 -6.53 11.26 -6.14
N ASP A 76 -7.39 12.15 -5.65
CA ASP A 76 -7.55 12.39 -4.22
C ASP A 76 -8.16 11.18 -3.51
N ARG A 77 -9.10 10.48 -4.15
CA ARG A 77 -9.67 9.23 -3.62
C ARG A 77 -8.64 8.10 -3.58
N ILE A 78 -7.75 7.98 -4.57
CA ILE A 78 -6.66 7.00 -4.57
C ILE A 78 -5.72 7.27 -3.40
N ARG A 79 -5.30 8.53 -3.19
CA ARG A 79 -4.45 8.90 -2.05
C ARG A 79 -5.10 8.62 -0.71
N LEU A 80 -6.39 8.96 -0.58
CA LEU A 80 -7.15 8.65 0.63
C LEU A 80 -7.15 7.14 0.91
N GLN A 81 -7.36 6.32 -0.13
CA GLN A 81 -7.33 4.87 0.00
C GLN A 81 -5.96 4.36 0.45
N ALA A 82 -4.87 4.95 -0.06
CA ALA A 82 -3.51 4.60 0.36
C ALA A 82 -3.30 4.83 1.86
N HIS A 83 -3.78 5.95 2.40
CA HIS A 83 -3.71 6.23 3.83
C HIS A 83 -4.61 5.34 4.70
N GLN A 84 -5.65 4.74 4.11
CA GLN A 84 -6.58 3.86 4.81
C GLN A 84 -6.19 2.39 4.78
N VAL A 85 -5.09 2.01 4.09
CA VAL A 85 -4.63 0.62 4.09
C VAL A 85 -4.23 0.24 5.54
N PRO A 86 -4.91 -0.76 6.14
CA PRO A 86 -4.70 -1.12 7.54
C PRO A 86 -3.31 -1.73 7.74
N GLU A 87 -2.73 -1.51 8.92
CA GLU A 87 -1.51 -2.20 9.32
C GLU A 87 -1.82 -3.66 9.71
N PRO A 88 -0.89 -4.60 9.47
CA PRO A 88 -1.06 -5.96 9.93
C PRO A 88 -1.12 -5.99 11.46
N ALA A 89 -2.02 -6.82 12.00
CA ALA A 89 -2.01 -7.10 13.44
C ALA A 89 -0.67 -7.74 13.84
N ARG A 90 -0.22 -7.43 15.06
CA ARG A 90 0.91 -8.11 15.69
C ARG A 90 0.49 -9.47 16.21
#